data_AF-A0A9P4X426-F1
#
_entry.id   AF-A0A9P4X426-F1
#
_cell.length_a   1.000
_cell.length_b   1.000
_cell.length_c   1.000
_cell.angle_alpha   90.00
_cell.angle_beta   90.00
_cell.angle_gamma   90.00
#
_symmetry.space_group_name_H-M   'P 1'
#
loop_
_entity.id
_entity.type
_entity.pdbx_description
1 polymer ?
#
loop_
_entity_poly.entity_id
_entity_poly.type
_entity_poly.pdbx_seq_one_letter_code
_entity_poly.pdbx_strand_id
1 'polypeptide(L)'
;MFIHKDLFYSTLPIPLRIAFDICTGIMSSNERSQSVLFGVIATEISDLLVRDPESGLLGDLARLQASVLYQIIRFVYGNICQHILAEQQEFLLKSYGLRLLRRVDTELHQMEPSWEMWILGESIRRTVIIVFKLYALYWAFRNGTCIDTNAIKMLPVSIKPSCWSSRETYLHCSDRVKTTTYGDIAASWEVSSWKSLGTFEKLLLTSYYGIKNFNDGFNCPDL
;
A
#
# COMPACT_ATOMS: atom_id res chain seq x y z
N MET A 1 1.26 -4.12 -6.29
CA MET A 1 0.75 -5.00 -5.21
C MET A 1 1.60 -4.74 -3.97
N PHE A 2 1.01 -4.50 -2.80
CA PHE A 2 1.70 -4.11 -1.56
C PHE A 2 1.76 -5.20 -0.49
N ILE A 3 1.07 -6.32 -0.72
CA ILE A 3 1.13 -7.55 0.08
C ILE A 3 1.91 -8.58 -0.73
N HIS A 4 3.05 -9.04 -0.23
CA HIS A 4 3.89 -10.04 -0.92
C HIS A 4 3.37 -11.46 -0.64
N LYS A 5 3.32 -12.31 -1.66
CA LYS A 5 2.80 -13.68 -1.56
C LYS A 5 3.58 -14.56 -0.58
N ASP A 6 4.90 -14.37 -0.53
CA ASP A 6 5.80 -15.16 0.32
C ASP A 6 6.09 -14.49 1.68
N LEU A 7 5.37 -13.41 2.03
CA LEU A 7 5.55 -12.74 3.32
C LEU A 7 5.03 -13.60 4.48
N PHE A 8 3.98 -14.38 4.23
CA PHE A 8 3.33 -15.23 5.21
C PHE A 8 3.53 -16.70 4.80
N TYR A 9 4.67 -17.27 5.21
CA TYR A 9 5.17 -18.57 4.74
C TYR A 9 4.24 -19.78 4.97
N SER A 10 3.34 -19.73 5.95
CA SER A 10 2.53 -20.90 6.35
C SER A 10 1.06 -20.58 6.57
N THR A 11 0.76 -19.47 7.23
CA THR A 11 -0.62 -19.09 7.56
C THR A 11 -0.80 -17.59 7.44
N LEU A 12 -1.84 -17.19 6.73
CA LEU A 12 -2.23 -15.79 6.65
C LEU A 12 -2.72 -15.30 8.02
N PRO A 13 -2.19 -14.16 8.54
CA PRO A 13 -2.64 -13.58 9.80
C PRO A 13 -4.14 -13.30 9.78
N ILE A 14 -4.76 -13.38 10.95
CA ILE A 14 -6.21 -13.17 11.13
C ILE A 14 -6.68 -11.85 10.50
N PRO A 15 -6.01 -10.68 10.70
CA PRO A 15 -6.45 -9.42 10.10
C PRO A 15 -6.58 -9.48 8.57
N LEU A 16 -5.62 -10.12 7.90
CA LEU A 16 -5.61 -10.22 6.44
C LEU A 16 -6.61 -11.24 5.91
N ARG A 17 -6.86 -12.31 6.66
CA ARG A 17 -7.87 -13.32 6.31
C ARG A 17 -9.26 -12.70 6.31
N ILE A 18 -9.61 -12.02 7.40
CA ILE A 18 -10.88 -11.29 7.52
C ILE A 18 -10.98 -10.23 6.42
N ALA A 19 -9.90 -9.49 6.17
CA ALA A 19 -9.90 -8.49 5.10
C ALA A 19 -10.17 -9.09 3.72
N PHE A 20 -9.57 -10.23 3.37
CA PHE A 20 -9.86 -10.90 2.09
C PHE A 20 -11.28 -11.46 2.05
N ASP A 21 -11.78 -12.04 3.14
CA ASP A 21 -13.16 -12.51 3.22
C ASP A 21 -14.15 -11.36 2.98
N ILE A 22 -13.91 -10.19 3.58
CA ILE A 22 -14.70 -8.97 3.35
C ILE A 22 -14.54 -8.47 1.91
N CYS A 23 -13.34 -8.49 1.32
CA CYS A 23 -13.13 -8.13 -0.08
C CYS A 23 -13.95 -9.03 -1.02
N THR A 24 -14.00 -10.34 -0.77
CA THR A 24 -14.82 -11.25 -1.58
C THR A 24 -16.31 -10.98 -1.36
N GLY A 25 -16.73 -10.81 -0.10
CA GLY A 25 -18.12 -10.53 0.25
C GLY A 25 -18.64 -9.25 -0.37
N ILE A 26 -17.86 -8.16 -0.37
CA ILE A 26 -18.28 -6.87 -0.92
C ILE A 26 -18.48 -6.95 -2.44
N MET A 27 -17.64 -7.71 -3.15
CA MET A 27 -17.75 -7.87 -4.61
C MET A 27 -19.02 -8.63 -5.04
N SER A 28 -19.54 -9.51 -4.21
CA SER A 28 -20.75 -10.31 -4.49
C SER A 28 -22.02 -9.81 -3.76
N SER A 29 -21.93 -8.69 -3.04
CA SER A 29 -22.97 -8.23 -2.13
C SER A 29 -24.11 -7.45 -2.81
N ASN A 30 -25.29 -7.50 -2.20
CA ASN A 30 -26.38 -6.53 -2.43
C ASN A 30 -26.37 -5.43 -1.34
N GLU A 31 -27.16 -4.38 -1.53
CA GLU A 31 -27.20 -3.20 -0.63
C GLU A 31 -27.38 -3.56 0.86
N ARG A 32 -28.24 -4.53 1.18
CA ARG A 32 -28.47 -4.96 2.57
C ARG A 32 -27.22 -5.62 3.16
N SER A 33 -26.59 -6.53 2.43
CA SER A 33 -25.35 -7.17 2.88
C SER A 33 -24.17 -6.21 2.97
N GLN A 34 -24.12 -5.17 2.12
CA GLN A 34 -23.08 -4.14 2.18
C GLN A 34 -23.13 -3.36 3.49
N SER A 35 -24.31 -2.98 3.97
CA SER A 35 -24.45 -2.27 5.24
C SER A 35 -23.89 -3.07 6.42
N VAL A 36 -24.12 -4.39 6.44
CA VAL A 36 -23.56 -5.29 7.46
C VAL A 36 -22.04 -5.35 7.35
N LEU A 37 -21.49 -5.52 6.13
CA LEU A 37 -20.05 -5.56 5.90
C LEU A 37 -19.35 -4.26 6.31
N PHE A 38 -19.96 -3.09 6.06
CA PHE A 38 -19.42 -1.81 6.54
C PHE A 38 -19.45 -1.68 8.07
N GLY A 39 -20.45 -2.28 8.72
CA GLY A 39 -20.47 -2.41 10.18
C GLY A 39 -19.29 -3.23 10.69
N VAL A 40 -19.03 -4.39 10.07
CA VAL A 40 -17.87 -5.24 10.41
C VAL A 40 -16.56 -4.48 10.19
N ILE A 41 -16.40 -3.80 9.05
CA ILE A 41 -15.22 -2.98 8.76
C ILE A 41 -14.98 -1.92 9.86
N ALA A 42 -16.04 -1.27 10.35
CA ALA A 42 -15.90 -0.26 11.40
C ALA A 42 -15.37 -0.85 12.71
N THR A 43 -15.88 -2.02 13.11
CA THR A 43 -15.40 -2.77 14.27
C THR A 43 -13.94 -3.20 14.09
N GLU A 44 -13.63 -3.82 12.96
CA GLU A 44 -12.27 -4.33 12.67
C GLU A 44 -11.23 -3.21 12.68
N ILE A 45 -11.47 -2.09 12.00
CA ILE A 45 -10.49 -0.97 12.01
C ILE A 45 -10.29 -0.43 13.42
N SER A 46 -11.36 -0.33 14.22
CA SER A 46 -11.24 0.18 15.58
C SER A 46 -10.30 -0.69 16.42
N ASP A 47 -10.35 -2.01 16.24
CA ASP A 47 -9.44 -2.93 16.93
C ASP A 47 -8.02 -2.87 16.34
N LEU A 48 -7.89 -2.94 15.00
CA LEU A 48 -6.59 -3.02 14.33
C LEU A 48 -5.70 -1.79 14.57
N LEU A 49 -6.30 -0.61 14.75
CA LEU A 49 -5.57 0.63 15.03
C LEU A 49 -5.14 0.78 16.49
N VAL A 50 -5.67 -0.04 17.41
CA VAL A 50 -5.16 -0.13 18.79
C VAL A 50 -3.77 -0.77 18.77
N ARG A 51 -2.85 -0.20 19.56
CA ARG A 51 -1.49 -0.73 19.68
C ARG A 51 -1.54 -2.09 20.37
N ASP A 52 -0.96 -3.09 19.73
CA ASP A 52 -0.75 -4.41 20.27
C ASP A 52 0.76 -4.61 20.50
N PRO A 53 1.23 -4.75 21.74
CA PRO A 53 2.66 -4.93 22.01
C PRO A 53 3.17 -6.31 21.57
N GLU A 54 2.29 -7.30 21.38
CA GLU A 54 2.66 -8.70 21.11
C GLU A 54 2.71 -9.04 19.61
N SER A 55 2.19 -8.17 18.74
CA SER A 55 2.04 -8.40 17.29
C SER A 55 3.36 -8.54 16.52
N GLY A 56 4.46 -7.97 17.03
CA GLY A 56 5.72 -7.83 16.30
C GLY A 56 5.60 -7.02 15.00
N LEU A 57 6.70 -6.84 14.26
CA LEU A 57 6.67 -6.09 12.98
C LEU A 57 5.74 -6.71 11.93
N LEU A 58 5.76 -8.04 11.81
CA LEU A 58 4.98 -8.76 10.82
C LEU A 58 3.48 -8.67 11.12
N GLY A 59 3.08 -8.78 12.39
CA GLY A 59 1.69 -8.62 12.81
C GLY A 59 1.22 -7.17 12.65
N ASP A 60 2.04 -6.19 13.04
CA ASP A 60 1.73 -4.78 12.83
C ASP A 60 1.54 -4.44 11.34
N LEU A 61 2.40 -4.99 10.47
CA LEU A 61 2.23 -4.84 9.03
C LEU A 61 0.91 -5.45 8.54
N ALA A 62 0.56 -6.66 9.00
CA ALA A 62 -0.69 -7.31 8.62
C ALA A 62 -1.92 -6.49 9.06
N ARG A 63 -1.90 -5.92 10.28
CA ARG A 63 -2.95 -5.02 10.78
C ARG A 63 -3.07 -3.76 9.91
N LEU A 64 -1.94 -3.15 9.54
CA LEU A 64 -1.93 -1.98 8.68
C LEU A 64 -2.46 -2.32 7.27
N GLN A 65 -1.99 -3.41 6.66
CA GLN A 65 -2.41 -3.85 5.33
C GLN A 65 -3.91 -4.13 5.28
N ALA A 66 -4.46 -4.82 6.28
CA ALA A 66 -5.90 -5.03 6.42
C ALA A 66 -6.65 -3.68 6.53
N SER A 67 -6.16 -2.76 7.36
CA SER A 67 -6.74 -1.42 7.49
C SER A 67 -6.73 -0.65 6.16
N VAL A 68 -5.67 -0.77 5.35
CA VAL A 68 -5.61 -0.16 4.00
C VAL A 68 -6.67 -0.75 3.09
N LEU A 69 -6.83 -2.07 3.06
CA LEU A 69 -7.87 -2.72 2.25
C LEU A 69 -9.27 -2.23 2.63
N TYR A 70 -9.53 -2.06 3.93
CA TYR A 70 -10.78 -1.51 4.41
C TYR A 70 -11.03 -0.05 3.96
N GLN A 71 -10.00 0.80 3.97
CA GLN A 71 -10.14 2.16 3.44
C GLN A 71 -10.39 2.15 1.92
N ILE A 72 -9.74 1.27 1.17
CA ILE A 72 -10.00 1.10 -0.27
C ILE A 72 -11.47 0.73 -0.47
N ILE A 73 -12.00 -0.23 0.30
CA ILE A 73 -13.41 -0.62 0.22
C ILE A 73 -14.33 0.56 0.52
N ARG A 74 -14.05 1.33 1.58
CA ARG A 74 -14.85 2.52 1.92
C ARG A 74 -14.86 3.57 0.83
N PHE A 75 -13.71 3.87 0.21
CA PHE A 75 -13.65 4.87 -0.85
C PHE A 75 -14.28 4.39 -2.16
N VAL A 76 -14.14 3.11 -2.51
CA VAL A 76 -14.62 2.57 -3.79
C VAL A 76 -16.09 2.16 -3.75
N TYR A 77 -16.54 1.52 -2.68
CA TYR A 77 -17.89 0.95 -2.56
C TYR A 77 -18.77 1.65 -1.52
N GLY A 78 -18.18 2.52 -0.69
CA GLY A 78 -18.90 3.20 0.39
C GLY A 78 -19.65 4.44 -0.07
N ASN A 79 -20.66 4.80 0.72
CA ASN A 79 -21.38 6.06 0.58
C ASN A 79 -20.64 7.21 1.30
N ILE A 80 -21.23 8.41 1.29
CA ILE A 80 -20.66 9.61 1.92
C ILE A 80 -20.30 9.39 3.40
N CYS A 81 -21.09 8.60 4.14
CA CYS A 81 -20.80 8.31 5.55
C CYS A 81 -19.53 7.46 5.69
N GLN A 82 -19.31 6.49 4.81
CA GLN A 82 -18.09 5.69 4.81
C GLN A 82 -16.85 6.52 4.45
N HIS A 83 -16.99 7.50 3.54
CA HIS A 83 -15.91 8.43 3.21
C HIS A 83 -15.55 9.29 4.41
N ILE A 84 -16.53 9.87 5.11
CA ILE A 84 -16.30 10.65 6.33
C ILE A 84 -15.57 9.82 7.40
N LEU A 85 -15.97 8.55 7.60
CA LEU A 85 -15.28 7.66 8.54
C LEU A 85 -13.84 7.36 8.11
N ALA A 86 -13.59 7.22 6.81
CA ALA A 86 -12.25 7.01 6.27
C ALA A 86 -11.36 8.26 6.47
N GLU A 87 -11.91 9.46 6.26
CA GLU A 87 -11.23 10.74 6.51
C GLU A 87 -10.81 10.89 7.97
N GLN A 88 -11.71 10.58 8.91
CA GLN A 88 -11.42 10.64 10.35
C GLN A 88 -10.26 9.74 10.78
N GLN A 89 -9.98 8.69 10.01
CA GLN A 89 -8.94 7.71 10.30
C GLN A 89 -7.62 7.97 9.56
N GLU A 90 -7.58 8.97 8.66
CA GLU A 90 -6.42 9.29 7.82
C GLU A 90 -5.15 9.48 8.64
N PHE A 91 -5.22 10.35 9.65
CA PHE A 91 -4.09 10.68 10.49
C PHE A 91 -3.55 9.44 11.21
N LEU A 92 -4.44 8.57 11.71
CA LEU A 92 -4.06 7.37 12.44
C LEU A 92 -3.34 6.38 11.53
N LEU A 93 -3.86 6.13 10.32
CA LEU A 93 -3.24 5.19 9.37
C LEU A 93 -1.88 5.69 8.88
N LYS A 94 -1.78 6.97 8.50
CA LYS A 94 -0.49 7.57 8.10
C LYS A 94 0.54 7.51 9.22
N SER A 95 0.13 7.87 10.43
CA SER A 95 1.01 7.81 11.61
C SER A 95 1.44 6.38 11.93
N TYR A 96 0.53 5.41 11.82
CA TYR A 96 0.84 3.99 11.98
C TYR A 96 1.91 3.56 10.97
N GLY A 97 1.69 3.87 9.68
CA GLY A 97 2.62 3.55 8.62
C GLY A 97 4.02 4.14 8.82
N LEU A 98 4.11 5.42 9.18
CA LEU A 98 5.39 6.08 9.43
C LEU A 98 6.12 5.49 10.66
N ARG A 99 5.40 5.08 11.70
CA ARG A 99 6.00 4.39 12.86
C ARG A 99 6.59 3.04 12.46
N LEU A 100 5.84 2.25 11.68
CA LEU A 100 6.33 0.97 11.16
C LEU A 100 7.58 1.15 10.30
N LEU A 101 7.57 2.15 9.42
CA LEU A 101 8.70 2.47 8.56
C LEU A 101 9.97 2.79 9.39
N ARG A 102 9.85 3.66 10.40
CA ARG A 102 10.97 3.98 11.30
C ARG A 102 11.47 2.76 12.07
N ARG A 103 10.55 1.91 12.52
CA ARG A 103 10.87 0.71 13.31
C ARG A 103 11.61 -0.32 12.45
N VAL A 104 11.12 -0.60 11.24
CA VAL A 104 11.79 -1.55 10.35
C VAL A 104 13.15 -1.02 9.88
N ASP A 105 13.30 0.28 9.66
CA ASP A 105 14.62 0.84 9.37
C ASP A 105 15.58 0.57 10.54
N THR A 106 15.15 0.80 11.79
CA THR A 106 16.00 0.54 12.97
C THR A 106 16.37 -0.94 13.11
N GLU A 107 15.40 -1.86 12.93
CA GLU A 107 15.63 -3.30 13.05
C GLU A 107 16.49 -3.86 11.90
N LEU A 108 16.28 -3.39 10.66
CA LEU A 108 17.05 -3.81 9.49
C LEU A 108 18.52 -3.39 9.55
N HIS A 109 18.84 -2.24 10.15
CA HIS A 109 20.24 -1.79 10.30
C HIS A 109 21.04 -2.68 11.26
N GLN A 110 20.37 -3.45 12.13
CA GLN A 110 21.00 -4.26 13.18
C GLN A 110 21.19 -5.73 12.78
N MET A 111 20.62 -6.18 11.66
CA MET A 111 20.59 -7.59 11.27
C MET A 111 21.22 -7.84 9.90
N GLU A 112 21.72 -9.06 9.68
CA GLU A 112 22.23 -9.50 8.38
C GLU A 112 21.11 -9.48 7.31
N PRO A 113 21.36 -8.94 6.11
CA PRO A 113 20.32 -8.77 5.10
C PRO A 113 19.86 -10.12 4.54
N SER A 114 18.70 -10.59 4.99
CA SER A 114 17.98 -11.73 4.43
C SER A 114 16.88 -11.30 3.46
N TRP A 115 16.43 -12.23 2.61
CA TRP A 115 15.31 -11.96 1.71
C TRP A 115 14.01 -11.73 2.48
N GLU A 116 13.77 -12.51 3.54
CA GLU A 116 12.64 -12.43 4.45
C GLU A 116 12.50 -11.03 5.06
N MET A 117 13.60 -10.50 5.58
CA MET A 117 13.61 -9.18 6.18
C MET A 117 13.48 -8.09 5.13
N TRP A 118 14.08 -8.29 3.96
CA TRP A 118 13.93 -7.36 2.85
C TRP A 118 12.48 -7.29 2.35
N ILE A 119 11.79 -8.42 2.14
CA ILE A 119 10.38 -8.42 1.69
C ILE A 119 9.47 -7.82 2.77
N LEU A 120 9.78 -7.99 4.06
CA LEU A 120 9.07 -7.34 5.15
C LEU A 120 9.21 -5.82 5.07
N GLY A 121 10.45 -5.31 4.99
CA GLY A 121 10.71 -3.88 4.85
C GLY A 121 10.11 -3.29 3.58
N GLU A 122 10.18 -4.01 2.45
CA GLU A 122 9.59 -3.58 1.20
C GLU A 122 8.06 -3.59 1.26
N SER A 123 7.45 -4.60 1.91
CA SER A 123 6.00 -4.63 2.12
C SER A 123 5.53 -3.46 2.98
N ILE A 124 6.31 -3.07 4.01
CA ILE A 124 6.04 -1.86 4.80
C ILE A 124 6.11 -0.63 3.91
N ARG A 125 7.22 -0.39 3.19
CA ARG A 125 7.37 0.77 2.28
C ARG A 125 6.23 0.88 1.28
N ARG A 126 5.90 -0.23 0.61
CA ARG A 126 4.80 -0.29 -0.36
C ARG A 126 3.45 0.01 0.28
N THR A 127 3.18 -0.55 1.46
CA THR A 127 1.92 -0.30 2.19
C THR A 127 1.81 1.17 2.60
N VAL A 128 2.87 1.77 3.14
CA VAL A 128 2.90 3.19 3.54
C VAL A 128 2.62 4.08 2.34
N ILE A 129 3.29 3.85 1.21
CA ILE A 129 3.05 4.65 0.01
C ILE A 129 1.60 4.53 -0.48
N ILE A 130 1.02 3.33 -0.43
CA ILE A 130 -0.39 3.13 -0.79
C ILE A 130 -1.32 3.90 0.14
N VAL A 131 -1.08 3.91 1.46
CA VAL A 131 -1.85 4.72 2.41
C VAL A 131 -1.84 6.19 1.99
N PHE A 132 -0.65 6.77 1.81
CA PHE A 132 -0.56 8.19 1.47
C PHE A 132 -1.17 8.50 0.10
N LYS A 133 -0.95 7.64 -0.90
CA LYS A 133 -1.53 7.81 -2.23
C LYS A 133 -3.05 7.69 -2.24
N LEU A 134 -3.62 6.77 -1.47
CA LEU A 134 -5.05 6.57 -1.38
C LEU A 134 -5.74 7.87 -0.93
N TYR A 135 -5.27 8.47 0.16
CA TYR A 135 -5.81 9.73 0.66
C TYR A 135 -5.50 10.92 -0.25
N ALA A 136 -4.29 11.00 -0.82
CA ALA A 136 -3.96 12.05 -1.78
C ALA A 136 -4.85 12.02 -3.03
N LEU A 137 -5.13 10.84 -3.57
CA LEU A 137 -6.07 10.66 -4.69
C LEU A 137 -7.49 11.03 -4.29
N TYR A 138 -7.94 10.60 -3.12
CA TYR A 138 -9.25 10.96 -2.59
C TYR A 138 -9.44 12.47 -2.47
N TRP A 139 -8.50 13.17 -1.83
CA TRP A 139 -8.56 14.63 -1.68
C TRP A 139 -8.42 15.38 -3.01
N ALA A 140 -7.60 14.88 -3.92
CA ALA A 140 -7.49 15.45 -5.26
C ALA A 140 -8.81 15.32 -6.03
N PHE A 141 -9.51 14.19 -5.91
CA PHE A 141 -10.82 14.00 -6.52
C PHE A 141 -11.90 14.87 -5.88
N ARG A 142 -11.92 14.94 -4.54
CA ARG A 142 -12.96 15.66 -3.80
C ARG A 142 -12.82 17.19 -3.91
N ASN A 143 -11.60 17.70 -3.78
CA ASN A 143 -11.32 19.13 -3.58
C ASN A 143 -10.43 19.73 -4.67
N GLY A 144 -10.02 18.95 -5.68
CA GLY A 144 -9.07 19.41 -6.72
C GLY A 144 -7.66 19.68 -6.21
N THR A 145 -7.32 19.30 -4.98
CA THR A 145 -6.03 19.61 -4.34
C THR A 145 -5.40 18.37 -3.73
N CYS A 146 -4.07 18.26 -3.83
CA CYS A 146 -3.29 17.21 -3.21
C CYS A 146 -2.45 17.80 -2.07
N ILE A 147 -2.90 17.61 -0.83
CA ILE A 147 -2.33 18.25 0.36
C ILE A 147 -0.97 17.62 0.74
N ASP A 148 -0.77 16.33 0.46
CA ASP A 148 0.41 15.57 0.91
C ASP A 148 1.54 15.44 -0.12
N THR A 149 1.58 16.27 -1.16
CA THR A 149 2.57 16.12 -2.24
C THR A 149 4.01 16.08 -1.72
N ASN A 150 4.37 16.92 -0.75
CA ASN A 150 5.71 16.94 -0.17
C ASN A 150 5.98 15.71 0.73
N ALA A 151 5.02 15.30 1.54
CA ALA A 151 5.17 14.13 2.41
C ALA A 151 5.35 12.86 1.58
N ILE A 152 4.55 12.68 0.53
CA ILE A 152 4.63 11.56 -0.40
C ILE A 152 6.00 11.52 -1.08
N LYS A 153 6.49 12.68 -1.55
CA LYS A 153 7.81 12.78 -2.21
C LYS A 153 8.95 12.27 -1.33
N MET A 154 8.86 12.44 -0.01
CA MET A 154 9.90 12.00 0.93
C MET A 154 9.81 10.52 1.32
N LEU A 155 8.76 9.79 0.92
CA LEU A 155 8.62 8.39 1.29
C LEU A 155 9.67 7.52 0.58
N PRO A 156 10.30 6.57 1.30
CA PRO A 156 11.32 5.71 0.73
C PRO A 156 10.72 4.63 -0.16
N VAL A 157 11.39 4.40 -1.29
CA VAL A 157 11.08 3.40 -2.31
C VAL A 157 12.35 2.63 -2.66
N SER A 158 12.22 1.34 -2.97
CA SER A 158 13.37 0.56 -3.46
C SER A 158 13.77 1.01 -4.86
N ILE A 159 15.08 1.11 -5.10
CA ILE A 159 15.64 1.38 -6.44
C ILE A 159 15.61 0.16 -7.36
N LYS A 160 15.35 -1.05 -6.81
CA LYS A 160 15.36 -2.32 -7.55
C LYS A 160 14.05 -3.07 -7.30
N PRO A 161 12.93 -2.62 -7.90
CA PRO A 161 11.63 -3.26 -7.72
C PRO A 161 11.60 -4.71 -8.24
N SER A 162 12.51 -5.10 -9.13
CA SER A 162 12.61 -6.47 -9.63
C SER A 162 12.87 -7.49 -8.51
N CYS A 163 13.54 -7.10 -7.42
CA CYS A 163 13.82 -7.99 -6.29
C CYS A 163 12.55 -8.42 -5.53
N TRP A 164 11.41 -7.77 -5.79
CA TRP A 164 10.09 -8.12 -5.25
C TRP A 164 9.52 -9.40 -5.87
N SER A 165 10.01 -9.84 -7.03
CA SER A 165 9.36 -10.92 -7.78
C SER A 165 9.56 -12.31 -7.17
N SER A 166 10.79 -12.62 -6.76
CA SER A 166 11.17 -13.91 -6.18
C SER A 166 12.46 -13.83 -5.38
N ARG A 167 12.73 -14.87 -4.56
CA ARG A 167 13.96 -15.01 -3.80
C ARG A 167 15.19 -15.12 -4.71
N GLU A 168 15.07 -15.86 -5.81
CA GLU A 168 16.15 -16.05 -6.79
C GLU A 168 16.54 -14.70 -7.40
N THR A 169 15.55 -13.91 -7.82
CA THR A 169 15.79 -12.57 -8.36
C THR A 169 16.46 -11.65 -7.33
N TYR A 170 16.05 -11.75 -6.07
CA TYR A 170 16.66 -11.00 -4.98
C TYR A 170 18.14 -11.33 -4.78
N LEU A 171 18.54 -12.61 -4.87
CA LEU A 171 19.94 -13.02 -4.72
C LEU A 171 20.86 -12.41 -5.79
N HIS A 172 20.32 -12.12 -6.98
CA HIS A 172 21.04 -11.49 -8.08
C HIS A 172 20.95 -9.95 -8.08
N CYS A 173 20.21 -9.35 -7.15
CA CYS A 173 20.10 -7.90 -7.05
C CYS A 173 21.33 -7.29 -6.35
N SER A 174 22.14 -6.54 -7.11
CA SER A 174 23.08 -5.58 -6.52
C SER A 174 22.33 -4.44 -5.83
N ASP A 175 22.92 -3.86 -4.78
CA ASP A 175 22.37 -2.71 -4.04
C ASP A 175 20.93 -2.89 -3.51
N ARG A 176 20.53 -4.14 -3.21
CA ARG A 176 19.17 -4.53 -2.83
C ARG A 176 18.57 -3.75 -1.64
N VAL A 177 19.40 -3.29 -0.70
CA VAL A 177 18.95 -2.55 0.49
C VAL A 177 18.79 -1.05 0.21
N LYS A 178 19.36 -0.55 -0.89
CA LYS A 178 19.35 0.88 -1.20
C LYS A 178 17.92 1.35 -1.49
N THR A 179 17.55 2.43 -0.83
CA THR A 179 16.30 3.15 -1.07
C THR A 179 16.60 4.53 -1.63
N THR A 180 15.62 5.11 -2.30
CA THR A 180 15.60 6.51 -2.71
C THR A 180 14.23 7.09 -2.35
N THR A 181 13.99 8.37 -2.61
CA THR A 181 12.70 8.99 -2.32
C THR A 181 11.74 8.80 -3.50
N TYR A 182 10.44 8.74 -3.22
CA TYR A 182 9.43 8.70 -4.28
C TYR A 182 9.54 9.93 -5.21
N GLY A 183 9.92 11.08 -4.68
CA GLY A 183 10.17 12.29 -5.46
C GLY A 183 11.30 12.13 -6.46
N ASP A 184 12.43 11.54 -6.04
CA ASP A 184 13.58 11.27 -6.91
C ASP A 184 13.23 10.26 -8.01
N ILE A 185 12.51 9.19 -7.64
CA ILE A 185 11.96 8.23 -8.60
C ILE A 185 11.10 8.98 -9.61
N ALA A 186 10.06 9.68 -9.16
CA ALA A 186 9.14 10.40 -10.04
C ALA A 186 9.89 11.35 -10.99
N ALA A 187 10.83 12.16 -10.50
CA ALA A 187 11.62 13.08 -11.32
C ALA A 187 12.52 12.37 -12.35
N SER A 188 13.15 11.26 -11.98
CA SER A 188 14.03 10.50 -12.89
C SER A 188 13.29 9.83 -14.05
N TRP A 189 11.97 9.60 -13.91
CA TRP A 189 11.16 8.91 -14.92
C TRP A 189 10.70 9.80 -16.08
N GLU A 190 10.82 11.13 -15.98
CA GLU A 190 10.57 12.03 -17.12
C GLU A 190 11.51 11.73 -18.32
N VAL A 191 12.60 10.99 -18.07
CA VAL A 191 13.69 10.73 -19.02
C VAL A 191 13.72 9.28 -19.53
N SER A 192 12.88 8.36 -19.00
CA SER A 192 13.00 6.91 -19.24
C SER A 192 11.75 6.25 -19.84
N SER A 193 11.92 5.08 -20.49
CA SER A 193 10.81 4.37 -21.17
C SER A 193 9.97 3.47 -20.23
N TRP A 194 8.64 3.53 -20.36
CA TRP A 194 7.64 2.88 -19.48
C TRP A 194 7.50 1.36 -19.66
N LYS A 195 8.01 0.78 -20.75
CA LYS A 195 7.77 -0.63 -21.13
C LYS A 195 8.39 -1.64 -20.16
N SER A 196 9.37 -1.23 -19.37
CA SER A 196 10.06 -2.08 -18.39
C SER A 196 9.44 -2.05 -16.99
N LEU A 197 8.40 -1.23 -16.75
CA LEU A 197 7.83 -1.05 -15.42
C LEU A 197 6.92 -2.21 -14.99
N GLY A 198 7.12 -2.66 -13.76
CA GLY A 198 6.21 -3.56 -13.08
C GLY A 198 4.88 -2.89 -12.73
N THR A 199 3.90 -3.70 -12.33
CA THR A 199 2.54 -3.23 -12.01
C THR A 199 2.51 -2.22 -10.86
N PHE A 200 3.38 -2.38 -9.86
CA PHE A 200 3.42 -1.46 -8.73
C PHE A 200 3.98 -0.10 -9.13
N GLU A 201 5.04 -0.06 -9.94
CA GLU A 201 5.67 1.18 -10.39
C GLU A 201 4.74 1.95 -11.34
N LYS A 202 3.99 1.24 -12.18
CA LYS A 202 2.90 1.85 -12.97
C LYS A 202 1.89 2.54 -12.05
N LEU A 203 1.37 1.83 -11.05
CA LEU A 203 0.46 2.41 -10.04
C LEU A 203 1.08 3.63 -9.33
N LEU A 204 2.38 3.59 -9.04
CA LEU A 204 3.11 4.72 -8.46
C LEU A 204 3.14 5.93 -9.39
N LEU A 205 3.32 5.76 -10.69
CA LEU A 205 3.48 6.90 -11.60
C LEU A 205 2.15 7.41 -12.17
N THR A 206 1.10 6.58 -12.23
CA THR A 206 -0.21 6.98 -12.78
C THR A 206 -0.85 8.14 -12.02
N SER A 207 -0.68 8.19 -10.70
CA SER A 207 -1.21 9.32 -9.93
C SER A 207 -0.42 10.62 -10.12
N TYR A 208 0.80 10.56 -10.65
CA TYR A 208 1.68 11.73 -10.80
C TYR A 208 1.56 12.34 -12.20
N TYR A 209 1.50 11.50 -13.24
CA TYR A 209 1.44 11.94 -14.64
C TYR A 209 0.04 11.92 -15.26
N GLY A 210 -0.94 11.27 -14.62
CA GLY A 210 -2.29 11.08 -15.16
C GLY A 210 -2.33 10.10 -16.35
N ILE A 211 -3.48 9.45 -16.58
CA ILE A 211 -3.65 8.35 -17.56
C ILE A 211 -3.32 8.76 -19.01
N LYS A 212 -3.46 10.04 -19.37
CA LYS A 212 -3.22 10.51 -20.75
C LYS A 212 -1.79 10.29 -21.24
N ASN A 213 -0.80 10.27 -20.36
CA ASN A 213 0.59 9.96 -20.69
C ASN A 213 0.89 8.45 -20.81
N PHE A 214 -0.11 7.58 -20.63
CA PHE A 214 0.02 6.12 -20.63
C PHE A 214 -0.52 5.45 -21.90
N ASN A 215 -1.38 6.13 -22.66
CA ASN A 215 -2.10 5.53 -23.80
C ASN A 215 -1.29 5.44 -25.11
N ASP A 216 -0.07 5.97 -25.19
CA ASP A 216 0.79 5.83 -26.37
C ASP A 216 1.38 4.40 -26.53
N GLY A 217 0.99 3.45 -25.67
CA GLY A 217 1.40 2.05 -25.77
C GLY A 217 0.38 1.02 -25.29
N PHE A 218 -0.81 1.43 -24.85
CA PHE A 218 -1.91 0.53 -24.51
C PHE A 218 -2.97 0.61 -25.63
N ASN A 219 -2.73 -0.15 -26.71
CA ASN A 219 -3.85 -0.62 -27.52
C ASN A 219 -4.63 -1.64 -26.68
N CYS A 220 -5.63 -1.18 -25.93
CA CYS A 220 -6.76 -2.03 -25.62
C CYS A 220 -7.60 -2.12 -26.91
N PRO A 221 -7.78 -3.30 -27.52
CA PRO A 221 -8.84 -3.48 -28.50
C PRO A 221 -10.18 -3.37 -27.76
N ASP A 222 -10.99 -2.43 -28.23
CA ASP A 222 -12.45 -2.37 -28.14
C ASP A 222 -13.10 -2.56 -26.75
N LEU A 223 -13.40 -1.42 -26.13
CA LEU A 223 -14.61 -1.19 -25.32
C LEU A 223 -15.43 -0.08 -25.98
#